data_AF-A0A5Q4EVR3-F1
#
_entry.id   AF-A0A5Q4EVR3-F1
#
_cell.length_a   1.000
_cell.length_b   1.000
_cell.length_c   1.000
_cell.angle_alpha   90.00
_cell.angle_beta   90.00
_cell.angle_gamma   90.00
#
_symmetry.space_group_name_H-M   'P 1'
#
loop_
_entity.id
_entity.type
_entity.pdbx_description
1 polymer ?
#
loop_
_entity_poly.entity_id
_entity_poly.type
_entity_poly.pdbx_seq_one_letter_code
_entity_poly.pdbx_strand_id
1 'polypeptide(L)'
;MTIARLLILGLGLLALGGPALPTAVAETFDEDSFERFASMRAGEGEPVYWYTIGTVFRYPDGEALFRMEGVDTARRLPDDDDGVVHQASRKVFFYRDIDSNALLHSYNGRPVEPIAYPYQYITYALDRGTVVTYVEQGTGPSLQRIGPVENITLRRIGETLVFSAPLFLDFPIGDGRRYQAFENYDFFVHPETAGLSLPNQLSWVRYGDLPPFAGPGQGIIHLVSWRVDDYAALPSSMREALESEAPLWMAPPASLEEIRELQQR
;
A
#
# COMPACT_ATOMS: atom_id res chain seq x y z
N MET A 1 16.54 -77.86 29.96
CA MET A 1 17.11 -77.02 28.88
C MET A 1 15.94 -76.55 28.02
N THR A 2 15.42 -75.38 28.32
CA THR A 2 14.14 -74.89 27.80
C THR A 2 14.41 -73.68 26.92
N ILE A 3 14.08 -73.80 25.63
CA ILE A 3 14.28 -72.76 24.62
C ILE A 3 13.18 -71.71 24.79
N ALA A 4 13.56 -70.48 25.14
CA ALA A 4 12.66 -69.34 25.21
C ALA A 4 12.39 -68.78 23.80
N ARG A 5 11.11 -68.70 23.43
CA ARG A 5 10.63 -68.02 22.22
C ARG A 5 10.60 -66.51 22.47
N LEU A 6 11.32 -65.76 21.64
CA LEU A 6 11.30 -64.31 21.60
C LEU A 6 10.03 -63.85 20.86
N LEU A 7 9.13 -63.15 21.55
CA LEU A 7 7.98 -62.46 20.97
C LEU A 7 8.45 -61.10 20.43
N ILE A 8 8.33 -60.88 19.13
CA ILE A 8 8.50 -59.56 18.50
C ILE A 8 7.16 -58.81 18.63
N LEU A 9 7.14 -57.78 19.47
CA LEU A 9 6.03 -56.83 19.55
C LEU A 9 6.24 -55.79 18.43
N GLY A 10 5.34 -55.77 17.44
CA GLY A 10 5.30 -54.71 16.43
C GLY A 10 4.79 -53.40 17.05
N LEU A 11 5.64 -52.37 17.09
CA LEU A 11 5.21 -51.01 17.39
C LEU A 11 4.45 -50.45 16.18
N GLY A 12 3.14 -50.31 16.30
CA GLY A 12 2.33 -49.56 15.35
C GLY A 12 2.65 -48.08 15.46
N LEU A 13 3.25 -47.50 14.42
CA LEU A 13 3.46 -46.06 14.28
C LEU A 13 2.08 -45.41 14.01
N LEU A 14 1.47 -44.80 15.03
CA LEU A 14 0.35 -43.88 14.80
C LEU A 14 0.91 -42.63 14.13
N ALA A 15 0.70 -42.50 12.82
CA ALA A 15 0.84 -41.22 12.14
C ALA A 15 -0.27 -40.29 12.65
N LEU A 16 0.09 -39.38 13.57
CA LEU A 16 -0.76 -38.26 13.95
C LEU A 16 -0.88 -37.34 12.74
N GLY A 17 -1.93 -37.53 11.93
CA GLY A 17 -2.30 -36.60 10.87
C GLY A 17 -2.67 -35.27 11.50
N GLY A 18 -1.78 -34.29 11.42
CA GLY A 18 -2.10 -32.91 11.77
C GLY A 18 -3.25 -32.40 10.89
N PRO A 19 -4.03 -31.42 11.36
CA PRO A 19 -5.10 -30.84 10.55
C PRO A 19 -4.51 -30.32 9.24
N ALA A 20 -5.08 -30.76 8.11
CA ALA A 20 -4.72 -30.22 6.80
C ALA A 20 -5.07 -28.73 6.80
N LEU A 21 -4.07 -27.88 6.57
CA LEU A 21 -4.31 -26.45 6.41
C LEU A 21 -5.15 -26.24 5.15
N PRO A 22 -6.17 -25.37 5.18
CA PRO A 22 -6.98 -25.07 4.01
C PRO A 22 -6.12 -24.47 2.90
N THR A 23 -6.37 -24.88 1.66
CA THR A 23 -5.76 -24.28 0.47
C THR A 23 -6.32 -22.87 0.29
N ALA A 24 -5.47 -21.86 0.21
CA ALA A 24 -5.89 -20.51 -0.13
C ALA A 24 -6.39 -20.48 -1.58
N VAL A 25 -7.65 -20.09 -1.77
CA VAL A 25 -8.25 -19.82 -3.08
C VAL A 25 -8.57 -18.33 -3.13
N ALA A 26 -8.39 -17.69 -4.28
CA ALA A 26 -8.87 -16.32 -4.47
C ALA A 26 -10.40 -16.33 -4.35
N GLU A 27 -10.93 -15.50 -3.46
CA GLU A 27 -12.36 -15.34 -3.24
C GLU A 27 -12.91 -14.28 -4.22
N THR A 28 -14.18 -14.44 -4.59
CA THR A 28 -14.94 -13.42 -5.31
C THR A 28 -15.40 -12.36 -4.30
N PHE A 29 -15.35 -11.08 -4.68
CA PHE A 29 -15.89 -10.02 -3.85
C PHE A 29 -17.42 -10.10 -3.77
N ASP A 30 -17.94 -9.83 -2.59
CA ASP A 30 -19.33 -9.51 -2.30
C ASP A 30 -19.43 -8.08 -1.73
N GLU A 31 -20.63 -7.64 -1.39
CA GLU A 31 -20.87 -6.29 -0.86
C GLU A 31 -20.12 -6.04 0.46
N ASP A 32 -20.06 -7.03 1.37
CA ASP A 32 -19.36 -6.89 2.67
C ASP A 32 -17.84 -6.76 2.47
N SER A 33 -17.23 -7.63 1.68
CA SER A 33 -15.79 -7.57 1.39
C SER A 33 -15.41 -6.35 0.56
N PHE A 34 -16.27 -5.88 -0.35
CA PHE A 34 -16.10 -4.62 -1.06
C PHE A 34 -16.13 -3.43 -0.10
N GLU A 35 -17.13 -3.36 0.79
CA GLU A 35 -17.24 -2.27 1.76
C GLU A 35 -16.05 -2.28 2.74
N ARG A 36 -15.62 -3.46 3.21
CA ARG A 36 -14.41 -3.59 4.03
C ARG A 36 -13.17 -3.09 3.31
N PHE A 37 -13.01 -3.39 2.02
CA PHE A 37 -11.90 -2.89 1.21
C PHE A 37 -11.93 -1.36 1.09
N ALA A 38 -13.09 -0.80 0.73
CA ALA A 38 -13.31 0.63 0.58
C ALA A 38 -13.10 1.41 1.89
N SER A 39 -13.74 0.96 2.97
CA SER A 39 -13.64 1.52 4.32
C SER A 39 -12.20 1.45 4.85
N MET A 40 -11.50 0.34 4.63
CA MET A 40 -10.09 0.20 4.99
C MET A 40 -9.25 1.29 4.29
N ARG A 41 -9.45 1.48 2.99
CA ARG A 41 -8.68 2.43 2.17
C ARG A 41 -8.95 3.89 2.51
N ALA A 42 -10.23 4.26 2.65
CA ALA A 42 -10.65 5.67 2.64
C ALA A 42 -11.41 6.10 3.91
N GLY A 43 -11.74 5.19 4.82
CA GLY A 43 -12.63 5.48 5.95
C GLY A 43 -14.07 5.78 5.50
N GLU A 44 -14.84 6.41 6.38
CA GLU A 44 -16.28 6.68 6.18
C GLU A 44 -16.61 8.18 6.03
N GLY A 45 -15.60 9.01 5.76
CA GLY A 45 -15.75 10.46 5.53
C GLY A 45 -14.75 11.30 6.32
N GLU A 46 -14.42 10.87 7.53
CA GLU A 46 -13.32 11.46 8.30
C GLU A 46 -11.97 11.05 7.71
N PRO A 47 -10.92 11.89 7.86
CA PRO A 47 -9.59 11.54 7.41
C PRO A 47 -9.06 10.27 8.07
N VAL A 48 -8.40 9.43 7.26
CA VAL A 48 -7.57 8.33 7.72
C VAL A 48 -6.14 8.52 7.23
N TYR A 49 -5.19 7.94 7.94
CA TYR A 49 -3.75 8.14 7.73
C TYR A 49 -3.04 6.79 7.65
N TRP A 50 -2.52 6.46 6.48
CA TRP A 50 -1.65 5.30 6.28
C TRP A 50 -0.20 5.71 6.49
N TYR A 51 0.33 5.46 7.68
CA TYR A 51 1.75 5.62 7.93
C TYR A 51 2.53 4.49 7.28
N THR A 52 3.67 4.81 6.68
CA THR A 52 4.48 3.85 5.93
C THR A 52 5.96 4.04 6.22
N ILE A 53 6.69 2.94 6.41
CA ILE A 53 8.14 2.96 6.59
C ILE A 53 8.81 1.74 5.96
N GLY A 54 10.03 1.91 5.45
CA GLY A 54 10.84 0.82 4.94
C GLY A 54 12.11 1.32 4.25
N THR A 55 12.54 0.60 3.22
CA THR A 55 13.88 0.77 2.63
C THR A 55 13.82 0.81 1.11
N VAL A 56 14.68 1.63 0.54
CA VAL A 56 14.97 1.69 -0.90
C VAL A 56 16.27 0.95 -1.16
N PHE A 57 16.23 -0.08 -1.99
CA PHE A 57 17.37 -0.90 -2.39
C PHE A 57 17.73 -0.65 -3.85
N ARG A 58 19.02 -0.69 -4.16
CA ARG A 58 19.51 -0.78 -5.54
C ARG A 58 19.33 -2.21 -6.06
N TYR A 59 18.89 -2.34 -7.30
CA TYR A 59 18.76 -3.64 -7.96
C TYR A 59 19.82 -3.78 -9.07
N PRO A 60 20.48 -4.95 -9.22
CA PRO A 60 20.23 -6.23 -8.54
C PRO A 60 21.11 -6.53 -7.31
N ASP A 61 22.09 -5.70 -6.98
CA ASP A 61 23.06 -6.00 -5.91
C ASP A 61 22.48 -5.95 -4.48
N GLY A 62 21.33 -5.31 -4.27
CA GLY A 62 20.64 -5.27 -2.99
C GLY A 62 21.21 -4.26 -1.99
N GLU A 63 22.05 -3.30 -2.44
CA GLU A 63 22.53 -2.23 -1.57
C GLU A 63 21.35 -1.39 -1.04
N ALA A 64 21.25 -1.26 0.28
CA ALA A 64 20.29 -0.34 0.90
C ALA A 64 20.78 1.10 0.74
N LEU A 65 20.03 1.90 -0.01
CA LEU A 65 20.41 3.29 -0.32
C LEU A 65 19.82 4.26 0.71
N PHE A 66 18.53 4.11 1.02
CA PHE A 66 17.78 5.05 1.86
C PHE A 66 16.77 4.31 2.72
N ARG A 67 16.49 4.88 3.90
CA ARG A 67 15.19 4.66 4.52
C ARG A 67 14.15 5.50 3.78
N MET A 68 12.92 5.02 3.75
CA MET A 68 11.79 5.78 3.24
C MET A 68 10.69 5.79 4.30
N GLU A 69 10.14 6.97 4.56
CA GLU A 69 9.03 7.16 5.48
C GLU A 69 7.98 8.04 4.76
N GLY A 70 6.71 7.71 4.90
CA GLY A 70 5.67 8.47 4.23
C GLY A 70 4.29 8.28 4.82
N VAL A 71 3.36 9.06 4.27
CA VAL A 71 1.94 9.02 4.64
C VAL A 71 1.06 9.06 3.39
N ASP A 72 0.03 8.23 3.37
CA ASP A 72 -1.15 8.36 2.50
C ASP A 72 -2.32 8.82 3.37
N THR A 73 -2.69 10.09 3.24
CA THR A 73 -3.89 10.64 3.89
C THR A 73 -5.05 10.45 2.94
N ALA A 74 -6.15 9.88 3.40
CA ALA A 74 -7.30 9.60 2.58
C ALA A 74 -8.61 9.96 3.28
N ARG A 75 -9.65 10.23 2.50
CA ARG A 75 -11.04 10.22 2.97
C ARG A 75 -11.97 9.73 1.88
N ARG A 76 -13.08 9.12 2.30
CA ARG A 76 -14.25 8.92 1.45
C ARG A 76 -14.94 10.26 1.25
N LEU A 77 -15.18 10.63 -0.01
CA LEU A 77 -16.03 11.77 -0.32
C LEU A 77 -17.51 11.35 -0.24
N PRO A 78 -18.42 12.28 0.05
CA PRO A 78 -19.86 12.01 0.03
C PRO A 78 -20.28 11.37 -1.29
N ASP A 79 -21.22 10.45 -1.20
CA ASP A 79 -21.73 9.69 -2.33
C ASP A 79 -22.70 10.54 -3.16
N ASP A 80 -22.38 10.74 -4.44
CA ASP A 80 -23.28 11.33 -5.44
C ASP A 80 -23.74 10.28 -6.48
N ASP A 81 -23.13 9.08 -6.51
CA ASP A 81 -23.28 8.04 -7.54
C ASP A 81 -23.49 6.66 -6.89
N ASP A 82 -24.73 6.15 -6.93
CA ASP A 82 -25.12 4.86 -6.34
C ASP A 82 -24.10 3.73 -6.67
N GLY A 83 -23.42 3.23 -5.63
CA GLY A 83 -22.55 2.05 -5.70
C GLY A 83 -21.09 2.34 -6.10
N VAL A 84 -20.68 3.61 -6.17
CA VAL A 84 -19.28 4.01 -6.39
C VAL A 84 -18.70 4.64 -5.13
N VAL A 85 -17.57 4.14 -4.66
CA VAL A 85 -16.81 4.76 -3.57
C VAL A 85 -15.82 5.74 -4.16
N HIS A 86 -15.83 6.96 -3.64
CA HIS A 86 -14.95 8.05 -4.05
C HIS A 86 -13.91 8.33 -2.97
N GLN A 87 -12.63 8.08 -3.23
CA GLN A 87 -11.53 8.39 -2.33
C GLN A 87 -10.78 9.65 -2.80
N ALA A 88 -10.67 10.63 -1.92
CA ALA A 88 -9.70 11.73 -2.05
C ALA A 88 -8.46 11.40 -1.22
N SER A 89 -7.28 11.45 -1.83
CA SER A 89 -6.03 11.12 -1.17
C SER A 89 -4.92 12.14 -1.47
N ARG A 90 -3.95 12.21 -0.55
CA ARG A 90 -2.67 12.90 -0.68
C ARG A 90 -1.59 11.96 -0.19
N LYS A 91 -0.47 11.90 -0.91
CA LYS A 91 0.65 11.02 -0.55
C LYS A 91 1.96 11.75 -0.59
N VAL A 92 2.79 11.56 0.42
CA VAL A 92 4.18 12.03 0.41
C VAL A 92 5.09 10.99 1.03
N PHE A 93 6.23 10.74 0.38
CA PHE A 93 7.27 9.84 0.86
C PHE A 93 8.61 10.57 0.85
N PHE A 94 9.21 10.65 2.02
CA PHE A 94 10.51 11.24 2.24
C PHE A 94 11.60 10.20 2.24
N TYR A 95 12.79 10.60 1.79
CA TYR A 95 14.00 9.80 1.90
C TYR A 95 14.74 10.20 3.17
N ARG A 96 15.25 9.19 3.88
CA ARG A 96 16.02 9.35 5.10
C ARG A 96 17.35 8.62 4.98
N ASP A 97 18.33 9.16 5.66
CA ASP A 97 19.67 8.59 5.71
C ASP A 97 19.63 7.17 6.31
N ILE A 98 20.30 6.23 5.65
CA ILE A 98 20.22 4.80 5.98
C ILE A 98 20.86 4.48 7.34
N ASP A 99 21.77 5.34 7.82
CA ASP A 99 22.42 5.15 9.11
C ASP A 99 21.74 5.97 10.19
N SER A 100 21.68 7.30 10.03
CA SER A 100 21.22 8.25 11.04
C SER A 100 19.70 8.45 11.10
N ASN A 101 18.95 8.03 10.08
CA ASN A 101 17.51 8.29 9.94
C ASN A 101 17.13 9.79 9.81
N ALA A 102 18.11 10.67 9.63
CA ALA A 102 17.87 12.08 9.35
C ALA A 102 17.18 12.25 8.00
N LEU A 103 16.35 13.28 7.87
CA LEU A 103 15.72 13.63 6.61
C LEU A 103 16.78 14.03 5.58
N LEU A 104 16.70 13.48 4.36
CA LEU A 104 17.66 13.77 3.31
C LEU A 104 17.16 14.93 2.45
N HIS A 105 17.93 16.01 2.43
CA HIS A 105 17.73 17.14 1.50
C HIS A 105 18.69 17.10 0.30
N SER A 106 19.81 16.37 0.43
CA SER A 106 20.78 16.20 -0.64
C SER A 106 21.44 14.83 -0.60
N TYR A 107 21.75 14.28 -1.76
CA TYR A 107 22.48 13.03 -1.92
C TYR A 107 23.46 13.15 -3.10
N ASN A 108 24.73 12.83 -2.88
CA ASN A 108 25.79 12.99 -3.90
C ASN A 108 25.79 14.36 -4.60
N GLY A 109 25.57 15.43 -3.83
CA GLY A 109 25.56 16.81 -4.32
C GLY A 109 24.32 17.20 -5.14
N ARG A 110 23.30 16.33 -5.21
CA ARG A 110 22.01 16.61 -5.85
C ARG A 110 20.92 16.85 -4.81
N PRO A 111 19.97 17.78 -5.06
CA PRO A 111 18.82 17.92 -4.19
C PRO A 111 17.99 16.64 -4.21
N VAL A 112 17.48 16.26 -3.04
CA VAL A 112 16.55 15.15 -2.86
C VAL A 112 15.14 15.72 -2.86
N GLU A 113 14.29 15.17 -3.72
CA GLU A 113 12.88 15.51 -3.77
C GLU A 113 12.05 14.33 -3.26
N PRO A 114 11.05 14.57 -2.39
CA PRO A 114 10.13 13.52 -1.97
C PRO A 114 9.27 13.04 -3.14
N ILE A 115 8.79 11.80 -3.07
CA ILE A 115 7.70 11.37 -3.93
C ILE A 115 6.42 11.99 -3.39
N ALA A 116 5.78 12.87 -4.16
CA ALA A 116 4.67 13.67 -3.67
C ALA A 116 3.51 13.70 -4.67
N TYR A 117 2.31 13.39 -4.20
CA TYR A 117 1.05 13.49 -4.91
C TYR A 117 0.16 14.50 -4.17
N PRO A 118 0.03 15.74 -4.68
CA PRO A 118 -0.82 16.78 -4.09
C PRO A 118 -2.30 16.40 -4.06
N TYR A 119 -2.70 15.49 -4.95
CA TYR A 119 -3.92 14.71 -4.85
C TYR A 119 -3.77 13.38 -5.60
N GLN A 120 -4.56 12.39 -5.21
CA GLN A 120 -5.04 11.30 -6.06
C GLN A 120 -6.54 11.16 -5.82
N TYR A 121 -7.31 11.10 -6.90
CA TYR A 121 -8.73 10.80 -6.84
C TYR A 121 -8.96 9.37 -7.32
N ILE A 122 -9.43 8.51 -6.44
CA ILE A 122 -9.55 7.08 -6.70
C ILE A 122 -11.01 6.67 -6.60
N THR A 123 -11.53 5.96 -7.58
CA THR A 123 -12.89 5.41 -7.52
C THR A 123 -12.85 3.89 -7.43
N TYR A 124 -13.77 3.31 -6.66
CA TYR A 124 -13.95 1.87 -6.53
C TYR A 124 -15.41 1.51 -6.82
N ALA A 125 -15.63 0.47 -7.63
CA ALA A 125 -16.95 -0.10 -7.87
C ALA A 125 -16.89 -1.62 -7.84
N LEU A 126 -17.92 -2.27 -7.34
CA LEU A 126 -18.08 -3.72 -7.41
C LEU A 126 -18.77 -4.10 -8.73
N ASP A 127 -18.06 -4.77 -9.64
CA ASP A 127 -18.63 -5.33 -10.87
C ASP A 127 -18.40 -6.84 -10.91
N ARG A 128 -19.49 -7.61 -10.93
CA ARG A 128 -19.49 -9.08 -11.10
C ARG A 128 -18.48 -9.81 -10.21
N GLY A 129 -18.34 -9.33 -8.97
CA GLY A 129 -17.48 -9.94 -7.97
C GLY A 129 -15.99 -9.55 -8.04
N THR A 130 -15.69 -8.46 -8.74
CA THR A 130 -14.37 -7.84 -8.84
C THR A 130 -14.46 -6.36 -8.48
N VAL A 131 -13.40 -5.81 -7.89
CA VAL A 131 -13.28 -4.37 -7.68
C VAL A 131 -12.68 -3.71 -8.92
N VAL A 132 -13.44 -2.81 -9.53
CA VAL A 132 -12.99 -1.96 -10.65
C VAL A 132 -12.50 -0.63 -10.08
N THR A 133 -11.26 -0.26 -10.39
CA THR A 133 -10.62 0.95 -9.86
C THR A 133 -10.17 1.90 -10.97
N TYR A 134 -10.34 3.20 -10.76
CA TYR A 134 -9.68 4.26 -11.53
C TYR A 134 -8.89 5.19 -10.61
N VAL A 135 -7.79 5.74 -11.10
CA VAL A 135 -6.99 6.77 -10.40
C VAL A 135 -6.83 7.98 -11.32
N GLU A 136 -7.20 9.16 -10.85
CA GLU A 136 -6.88 10.45 -11.49
C GLU A 136 -5.77 11.16 -10.72
N GLN A 137 -4.78 11.69 -11.43
CA GLN A 137 -3.64 12.43 -10.87
C GLN A 137 -2.98 13.34 -11.92
N GLY A 138 -2.05 14.19 -11.48
CA GLY A 138 -1.31 15.14 -12.34
C GLY A 138 -2.01 16.49 -12.49
N THR A 139 -1.41 17.42 -13.22
CA THR A 139 -2.01 18.74 -13.46
C THR A 139 -1.79 19.16 -14.91
N GLY A 140 -2.67 20.04 -15.42
CA GLY A 140 -2.57 20.59 -16.77
C GLY A 140 -2.34 19.51 -17.85
N PRO A 141 -1.31 19.65 -18.72
CA PRO A 141 -1.00 18.65 -19.75
C PRO A 141 -0.60 17.26 -19.23
N SER A 142 -0.23 17.15 -17.95
CA SER A 142 0.16 15.89 -17.30
C SER A 142 -0.98 15.23 -16.53
N LEU A 143 -2.21 15.77 -16.61
CA LEU A 143 -3.41 15.14 -16.09
C LEU A 143 -3.60 13.77 -16.75
N GLN A 144 -3.78 12.75 -15.93
CA GLN A 144 -3.96 11.38 -16.39
C GLN A 144 -5.00 10.64 -15.57
N ARG A 145 -5.66 9.68 -16.23
CA ARG A 145 -6.56 8.71 -15.63
C ARG A 145 -6.02 7.31 -15.90
N ILE A 146 -5.69 6.59 -14.83
CA ILE A 146 -5.18 5.23 -14.86
C ILE A 146 -6.34 4.28 -14.56
N GLY A 147 -6.51 3.26 -15.39
CA GLY A 147 -7.56 2.25 -15.25
C GLY A 147 -8.37 2.01 -16.54
N PRO A 148 -9.37 1.11 -16.50
CA PRO A 148 -9.80 0.36 -15.32
C PRO A 148 -8.72 -0.64 -14.84
N VAL A 149 -8.59 -0.76 -13.52
CA VAL A 149 -7.81 -1.81 -12.87
C VAL A 149 -8.79 -2.80 -12.25
N GLU A 150 -8.70 -4.07 -12.67
CA GLU A 150 -9.66 -5.14 -12.33
C GLU A 150 -8.97 -6.39 -11.74
N ASN A 151 -7.69 -6.27 -11.40
CA ASN A 151 -6.85 -7.37 -10.93
C ASN A 151 -6.66 -7.38 -9.41
N ILE A 152 -7.46 -6.60 -8.67
CA ILE A 152 -7.49 -6.67 -7.21
C ILE A 152 -8.08 -8.03 -6.82
N THR A 153 -7.35 -8.77 -6.01
CA THR A 153 -7.76 -10.11 -5.55
C THR A 153 -8.05 -10.11 -4.07
N LEU A 154 -9.04 -10.90 -3.66
CA LEU A 154 -9.36 -11.17 -2.27
C LEU A 154 -8.88 -12.57 -1.89
N ARG A 155 -8.23 -12.69 -0.74
CA ARG A 155 -7.89 -13.97 -0.10
C ARG A 155 -8.19 -13.88 1.39
N ARG A 156 -8.16 -15.03 2.06
CA ARG A 156 -8.33 -15.13 3.51
C ARG A 156 -7.23 -15.96 4.15
N ILE A 157 -6.72 -15.46 5.27
CA ILE A 157 -5.78 -16.16 6.15
C ILE A 157 -6.42 -16.25 7.53
N GLY A 158 -7.02 -17.40 7.87
CA GLY A 158 -7.86 -17.51 9.06
C GLY A 158 -9.08 -16.61 8.95
N GLU A 159 -9.19 -15.60 9.83
CA GLU A 159 -10.25 -14.58 9.77
C GLU A 159 -9.77 -13.26 9.13
N THR A 160 -8.48 -13.14 8.80
CA THR A 160 -7.93 -11.93 8.16
C THR A 160 -8.24 -11.93 6.68
N LEU A 161 -8.80 -10.82 6.17
CA LEU A 161 -8.92 -10.58 4.75
C LEU A 161 -7.62 -10.01 4.21
N VAL A 162 -7.21 -10.49 3.04
CA VAL A 162 -6.04 -10.00 2.32
C VAL A 162 -6.46 -9.53 0.94
N PHE A 163 -6.33 -8.24 0.68
CA PHE A 163 -6.59 -7.63 -0.62
C PHE A 163 -5.26 -7.35 -1.30
N SER A 164 -4.96 -8.03 -2.41
CA SER A 164 -3.76 -7.76 -3.20
C SER A 164 -4.11 -6.93 -4.43
N ALA A 165 -3.47 -5.78 -4.60
CA ALA A 165 -3.62 -4.89 -5.74
C ALA A 165 -2.29 -4.75 -6.51
N PRO A 166 -2.04 -5.60 -7.52
CA PRO A 166 -0.88 -5.47 -8.39
C PRO A 166 -1.10 -4.39 -9.44
N LEU A 167 -0.13 -3.51 -9.62
CA LEU A 167 -0.18 -2.39 -10.56
C LEU A 167 1.01 -2.44 -11.51
N PHE A 168 0.71 -2.38 -12.81
CA PHE A 168 1.70 -2.36 -13.88
C PHE A 168 1.60 -1.00 -14.58
N LEU A 169 2.52 -0.10 -14.24
CA LEU A 169 2.54 1.26 -14.76
C LEU A 169 3.40 1.31 -16.01
N ASP A 170 2.83 1.83 -17.09
CA ASP A 170 3.54 2.05 -18.35
C ASP A 170 2.94 3.22 -19.14
N PHE A 171 3.45 4.43 -18.91
CA PHE A 171 2.92 5.66 -19.51
C PHE A 171 4.03 6.61 -20.01
N PRO A 172 3.76 7.44 -21.03
CA PRO A 172 4.76 8.38 -21.55
C PRO A 172 5.05 9.50 -20.54
N ILE A 173 6.30 9.93 -20.45
CA ILE A 173 6.75 11.04 -19.58
C ILE A 173 7.47 12.16 -20.35
N GLY A 174 7.25 12.24 -21.66
CA GLY A 174 7.87 13.22 -22.57
C GLY A 174 9.17 12.71 -23.21
N ASP A 175 9.62 13.40 -24.27
CA ASP A 175 10.88 13.12 -25.00
C ASP A 175 11.05 11.66 -25.48
N GLY A 176 9.95 10.98 -25.79
CA GLY A 176 9.96 9.56 -26.17
C GLY A 176 10.28 8.59 -25.02
N ARG A 177 10.46 9.09 -23.79
CA ARG A 177 10.66 8.27 -22.58
C ARG A 177 9.33 7.79 -22.02
N ARG A 178 9.38 6.65 -21.33
CA ARG A 178 8.25 6.03 -20.64
C ARG A 178 8.60 5.84 -19.18
N TYR A 179 7.63 6.05 -18.31
CA TYR A 179 7.70 5.61 -16.93
C TYR A 179 7.20 4.16 -16.87
N GLN A 180 8.02 3.29 -16.29
CA GLN A 180 7.69 1.89 -16.10
C GLN A 180 7.95 1.49 -14.66
N ALA A 181 6.95 0.91 -14.01
CA ALA A 181 7.09 0.36 -12.67
C ALA A 181 6.09 -0.77 -12.45
N PHE A 182 6.51 -1.74 -11.65
CA PHE A 182 5.63 -2.69 -11.00
C PHE A 182 5.44 -2.27 -9.55
N GLU A 183 4.21 -2.30 -9.07
CA GLU A 183 3.89 -2.15 -7.67
C GLU A 183 2.96 -3.28 -7.23
N ASN A 184 3.09 -3.75 -6.00
CA ASN A 184 2.09 -4.61 -5.38
C ASN A 184 1.81 -4.15 -3.96
N TYR A 185 0.52 -3.96 -3.68
CA TYR A 185 0.00 -3.63 -2.37
C TYR A 185 -0.74 -4.84 -1.83
N ASP A 186 -0.35 -5.35 -0.67
CA ASP A 186 -1.08 -6.38 0.06
C ASP A 186 -1.66 -5.77 1.33
N PHE A 187 -2.96 -5.49 1.32
CA PHE A 187 -3.68 -4.97 2.47
C PHE A 187 -4.18 -6.13 3.33
N PHE A 188 -3.94 -6.05 4.63
CA PHE A 188 -4.40 -6.98 5.64
C PHE A 188 -5.45 -6.29 6.51
N VAL A 189 -6.65 -6.87 6.54
CA VAL A 189 -7.76 -6.41 7.37
C VAL A 189 -8.05 -7.50 8.39
N HIS A 190 -7.61 -7.26 9.62
CA HIS A 190 -7.84 -8.15 10.74
C HIS A 190 -9.25 -7.95 11.32
N PRO A 191 -9.91 -9.01 11.81
CA PRO A 191 -11.22 -8.86 12.43
C PRO A 191 -11.10 -8.12 13.77
N GLU A 192 -12.17 -7.43 14.17
CA GLU A 192 -12.24 -6.74 15.47
C GLU A 192 -12.02 -7.71 16.65
N THR A 193 -12.47 -8.96 16.51
CA THR A 193 -12.30 -10.04 17.49
C THR A 193 -10.83 -10.34 17.82
N ALA A 194 -9.88 -9.95 16.95
CA ALA A 194 -8.46 -10.10 17.19
C ALA A 194 -7.92 -9.10 18.26
N GLY A 195 -8.67 -8.04 18.58
CA GLY A 195 -8.28 -7.06 19.61
C GLY A 195 -6.99 -6.29 19.29
N LEU A 196 -6.66 -6.13 18.00
CA LEU A 196 -5.45 -5.41 17.57
C LEU A 196 -5.68 -3.91 17.59
N SER A 197 -4.69 -3.15 18.06
CA SER A 197 -4.72 -1.68 18.03
C SER A 197 -4.57 -1.10 16.62
N LEU A 198 -4.01 -1.89 15.69
CA LEU A 198 -3.76 -1.51 14.29
C LEU A 198 -4.28 -2.64 13.37
N PRO A 199 -5.61 -2.73 13.18
CA PRO A 199 -6.22 -3.85 12.45
C PRO A 199 -6.06 -3.77 10.93
N ASN A 200 -5.73 -2.58 10.40
CA ASN A 200 -5.49 -2.35 8.97
C ASN A 200 -4.00 -2.16 8.73
N GLN A 201 -3.40 -3.12 8.02
CA GLN A 201 -1.96 -3.16 7.72
C GLN A 201 -1.75 -3.32 6.22
N LEU A 202 -0.56 -2.97 5.74
CA LEU A 202 -0.21 -3.06 4.33
C LEU A 202 1.28 -3.43 4.18
N SER A 203 1.58 -4.30 3.22
CA SER A 203 2.92 -4.43 2.64
C SER A 203 2.91 -3.87 1.23
N TRP A 204 3.85 -3.00 0.91
CA TRP A 204 4.00 -2.44 -0.44
C TRP A 204 5.39 -2.72 -0.98
N VAL A 205 5.45 -3.28 -2.19
CA VAL A 205 6.68 -3.38 -2.96
C VAL A 205 6.54 -2.62 -4.27
N ARG A 206 7.60 -1.90 -4.66
CA ARG A 206 7.75 -1.29 -5.98
C ARG A 206 9.06 -1.72 -6.60
N TYR A 207 9.03 -2.09 -7.87
CA TYR A 207 10.20 -2.24 -8.73
C TYR A 207 10.10 -1.23 -9.88
N GLY A 208 11.15 -0.45 -10.10
CA GLY A 208 11.23 0.51 -11.21
C GLY A 208 12.47 1.39 -11.10
N ASP A 209 12.52 2.46 -11.90
CA ASP A 209 13.64 3.39 -11.87
C ASP A 209 13.88 3.94 -10.45
N LEU A 210 15.17 4.07 -10.10
CA LEU A 210 15.61 4.85 -8.95
C LEU A 210 15.28 6.34 -9.17
N PRO A 211 15.08 7.11 -8.08
CA PRO A 211 14.87 8.54 -8.22
C PRO A 211 16.10 9.21 -8.88
N PRO A 212 15.92 10.23 -9.74
CA PRO A 212 17.02 10.82 -10.53
C PRO A 212 18.21 11.32 -9.71
N PHE A 213 18.01 11.70 -8.44
CA PHE A 213 19.08 12.15 -7.55
C PHE A 213 19.99 10.99 -7.10
N ALA A 214 19.50 9.75 -7.08
CA ALA A 214 20.26 8.57 -6.66
C ALA A 214 21.15 8.01 -7.78
N GLY A 215 21.02 8.53 -9.00
CA GLY A 215 21.74 8.06 -10.18
C GLY A 215 20.90 7.12 -11.06
N PRO A 216 21.46 6.64 -12.18
CA PRO A 216 20.77 5.72 -13.06
C PRO A 216 20.61 4.33 -12.43
N GLY A 217 19.59 3.60 -12.85
CA GLY A 217 19.39 2.20 -12.46
C GLY A 217 17.99 1.91 -11.94
N GLN A 218 17.77 0.64 -11.61
CA GLN A 218 16.52 0.16 -11.03
C GLN A 218 16.66 0.05 -9.51
N GLY A 219 15.55 0.21 -8.81
CA GLY A 219 15.46 0.02 -7.38
C GLY A 219 14.24 -0.77 -6.97
N ILE A 220 14.34 -1.37 -5.79
CA ILE A 220 13.21 -1.95 -5.08
C ILE A 220 12.89 -1.06 -3.89
N ILE A 221 11.65 -0.60 -3.78
CA ILE A 221 11.13 -0.01 -2.56
C ILE A 221 10.32 -1.11 -1.87
N HIS A 222 10.59 -1.41 -0.61
CA HIS A 222 9.78 -2.32 0.19
C HIS A 222 9.43 -1.67 1.53
N LEU A 223 8.14 -1.43 1.73
CA LEU A 223 7.61 -0.72 2.89
C LEU A 223 6.52 -1.55 3.57
N VAL A 224 6.39 -1.32 4.88
CA VAL A 224 5.26 -1.78 5.68
C VAL A 224 4.49 -0.57 6.20
N SER A 225 3.18 -0.72 6.31
CA SER A 225 2.28 0.37 6.63
C SER A 225 1.16 -0.07 7.55
N TRP A 226 0.59 0.88 8.27
CA TRP A 226 -0.62 0.68 9.06
C TRP A 226 -1.48 1.95 9.04
N ARG A 227 -2.78 1.76 9.19
CA ARG A 227 -3.73 2.87 9.27
C ARG A 227 -3.90 3.34 10.70
N VAL A 228 -3.91 4.65 10.89
CA VAL A 228 -4.45 5.33 12.07
C VAL A 228 -5.54 6.31 11.63
N ASP A 229 -6.48 6.60 12.52
CA ASP A 229 -7.65 7.42 12.20
C ASP A 229 -7.50 8.88 12.69
N ASP A 230 -6.33 9.24 13.26
CA ASP A 230 -6.02 10.59 13.74
C ASP A 230 -4.58 10.97 13.33
N TYR A 231 -4.41 12.20 12.84
CA TYR A 231 -3.09 12.77 12.53
C TYR A 231 -2.14 12.70 13.73
N ALA A 232 -2.62 13.00 14.93
CA ALA A 232 -1.82 13.00 16.16
C ALA A 232 -1.26 11.61 16.52
N ALA A 233 -1.87 10.53 16.00
CA ALA A 233 -1.40 9.16 16.17
C ALA A 233 -0.24 8.79 15.23
N LEU A 234 0.09 9.64 14.25
CA LEU A 234 1.29 9.46 13.44
C LEU A 234 2.56 9.59 14.29
N PRO A 235 3.62 8.83 13.97
CA PRO A 235 4.93 8.98 14.60
C PRO A 235 5.43 10.43 14.56
N SER A 236 6.12 10.88 15.61
CA SER A 236 6.60 12.27 15.70
C SER A 236 7.55 12.62 14.55
N SER A 237 8.39 11.68 14.11
CA SER A 237 9.26 11.83 12.93
C SER A 237 8.50 12.23 11.67
N MET A 238 7.30 11.67 11.49
CA MET A 238 6.44 11.99 10.35
C MET A 238 5.73 13.32 10.55
N ARG A 239 5.18 13.57 11.75
CA ARG A 239 4.49 14.83 12.04
C ARG A 239 5.41 16.03 11.89
N GLU A 240 6.61 15.95 12.47
CA GLU A 240 7.64 16.99 12.36
C GLU A 240 8.00 17.30 10.91
N ALA A 241 8.20 16.27 10.06
CA ALA A 241 8.51 16.46 8.64
C ALA A 241 7.34 17.07 7.85
N LEU A 242 6.10 16.68 8.15
CA LEU A 242 4.91 17.26 7.52
C LEU A 242 4.72 18.73 7.92
N GLU A 243 4.82 19.03 9.21
CA GLU A 243 4.66 20.38 9.76
C GLU A 243 5.74 21.34 9.24
N SER A 244 6.98 20.86 9.05
CA SER A 244 8.10 21.69 8.58
C SER A 244 8.14 21.88 7.06
N GLU A 245 7.87 20.82 6.29
CA GLU A 245 8.20 20.78 4.85
C GLU A 245 7.02 20.46 3.93
N ALA A 246 5.96 19.84 4.45
CA ALA A 246 4.87 19.32 3.62
C ALA A 246 3.48 19.51 4.26
N PRO A 247 3.09 20.75 4.65
CA PRO A 247 1.86 20.98 5.39
C PRO A 247 0.59 20.62 4.59
N LEU A 248 0.65 20.65 3.25
CA LEU A 248 -0.44 20.22 2.38
C LEU A 248 -0.87 18.76 2.64
N TRP A 249 0.06 17.90 3.05
CA TRP A 249 -0.15 16.46 3.26
C TRP A 249 -0.57 16.11 4.69
N MET A 250 -0.87 17.08 5.55
CA MET A 250 -1.40 16.82 6.90
C MET A 250 -2.88 16.41 6.90
N ALA A 251 -3.58 16.59 5.78
CA ALA A 251 -4.96 16.19 5.59
C ALA A 251 -5.21 15.85 4.11
N PRO A 252 -6.15 14.94 3.79
CA PRO A 252 -6.54 14.70 2.41
C PRO A 252 -7.27 15.93 1.81
N PRO A 253 -7.45 15.99 0.48
CA PRO A 253 -8.35 16.97 -0.12
C PRO A 253 -9.75 16.85 0.49
N ALA A 254 -10.37 17.98 0.80
CA ALA A 254 -11.65 18.06 1.48
C ALA A 254 -12.83 17.73 0.55
N SER A 255 -12.68 17.98 -0.76
CA SER A 255 -13.75 17.83 -1.75
C SER A 255 -13.23 17.53 -3.14
N LEU A 256 -14.13 17.13 -4.04
CA LEU A 256 -13.84 17.01 -5.46
C LEU A 256 -13.51 18.37 -6.09
N GLU A 257 -14.15 19.45 -5.63
CA GLU A 257 -13.89 20.82 -6.12
C GLU A 257 -12.42 21.21 -5.89
N GLU A 258 -11.89 20.98 -4.68
CA GLU A 258 -10.47 21.22 -4.39
C GLU A 258 -9.55 20.42 -5.32
N ILE A 259 -9.90 19.17 -5.64
CA ILE A 259 -9.16 18.35 -6.60
C ILE A 259 -9.19 18.98 -8.00
N ARG A 260 -10.35 19.48 -8.45
CA ARG A 260 -10.47 20.17 -9.75
C ARG A 260 -9.68 21.47 -9.80
N GLU A 261 -9.55 22.19 -8.69
CA GLU A 261 -8.66 23.35 -8.59
C GLU A 261 -7.19 22.95 -8.69
N LEU A 262 -6.78 21.88 -8.00
CA LEU A 262 -5.40 21.37 -8.06
C LEU A 262 -5.01 20.92 -9.47
N GLN A 263 -5.96 20.38 -10.24
CA GLN A 263 -5.76 19.97 -11.64
C GLN A 263 -5.45 21.13 -12.60
N GLN A 264 -5.84 22.36 -12.24
CA GLN A 264 -5.66 23.55 -13.07
C GLN A 264 -4.36 24.30 -12.81
N ARG A 265 -3.61 23.91 -11.77
CA ARG A 265 -2.34 24.56 -11.39
C ARG A 265 -1.18 24.20 -12.31
#